data_AF-A0A1R3WIY1-F1
#
_entry.id   AF-A0A1R3WIY1-F1
#
_cell.length_a   1.000
_cell.length_b   1.000
_cell.length_c   1.000
_cell.angle_alpha   90.00
_cell.angle_beta   90.00
_cell.angle_gamma   90.00
#
_symmetry.space_group_name_H-M   'P 1'
#
loop_
_entity.id
_entity.type
_entity.pdbx_description
1 polymer ?
#
loop_
_entity_poly.entity_id
_entity_poly.type
_entity_poly.pdbx_seq_one_letter_code
_entity_poly.pdbx_strand_id
1 'polypeptide(L)'
;MRKSEIDSLGFESGRITGFIPRFRSIDDDWERYTDALVALAERGVVAQEKGQSLYGLYCQDLNEWLIELYFEQKRYDQIEAHCTPSGEVSFGPIGQGRLAVLERFLAIGEGARVRRIWRAHMGCLKATFWWYIAERNAQFRKSKNIGSSEQRQRCDYEKLISGIPDMKRELLDLMAAFRETATRTGASETELAGIDADIAAIEAEARPRPNRKADPRKMDEDLFWNLVEEGRTDQSIGERIETLPERLAAFKATAIRDFDKILRNLEARAYRWDLWALAYLLQGGCSDDAFADFRGWLILQGRDVFEATIADPDGFDVSLHQGVASGINGLHDAAPLAYEMRQGTAMKPVPLKLMNVAGPEIAEEDFASALPRIAGLMER
;
A
#
# COMPACT_ATOMS: atom_id res chain seq x y z
N MET A 1 23.69 5.94 1.53
CA MET A 1 24.45 6.92 0.73
C MET A 1 25.93 6.54 0.72
N ARG A 2 26.71 6.87 -0.32
CA ARG A 2 28.15 6.57 -0.31
C ARG A 2 28.87 7.48 0.69
N LYS A 3 29.94 6.99 1.32
CA LYS A 3 30.72 7.76 2.30
C LYS A 3 31.20 9.12 1.75
N SER A 4 31.65 9.15 0.49
CA SER A 4 32.06 10.38 -0.18
C SER A 4 30.93 11.41 -0.36
N GLU A 5 29.69 10.95 -0.56
CA GLU A 5 28.51 11.82 -0.63
C GLU A 5 28.21 12.40 0.74
N ILE A 6 28.22 11.56 1.79
CA ILE A 6 27.97 11.97 3.18
C ILE A 6 29.01 13.00 3.65
N ASP A 7 30.29 12.77 3.35
CA ASP A 7 31.39 13.65 3.77
C ASP A 7 31.26 15.06 3.18
N SER A 8 30.62 15.20 2.01
CA SER A 8 30.38 16.48 1.33
C SER A 8 29.19 17.27 1.87
N LEU A 9 28.33 16.66 2.68
CA LEU A 9 27.15 17.30 3.25
C LEU A 9 27.52 18.29 4.36
N GLY A 10 26.76 19.38 4.43
CA GLY A 10 26.79 20.35 5.52
C GLY A 10 25.40 20.58 6.11
N PHE A 11 25.28 21.57 6.99
CA PHE A 11 24.00 21.96 7.57
C PHE A 11 23.91 23.48 7.74
N GLU A 12 22.94 24.11 7.08
CA GLU A 12 22.72 25.55 7.13
C GLU A 12 21.22 25.86 7.10
N SER A 13 20.82 26.94 7.79
CA SER A 13 19.43 27.42 7.81
C SER A 13 18.38 26.34 8.13
N GLY A 14 18.72 25.39 9.00
CA GLY A 14 17.83 24.30 9.41
C GLY A 14 17.74 23.13 8.42
N ARG A 15 18.56 23.09 7.36
CA ARG A 15 18.54 22.06 6.33
C ARG A 15 19.92 21.50 6.04
N ILE A 16 19.96 20.25 5.55
CA ILE A 16 21.19 19.63 5.03
C ILE A 16 21.55 20.29 3.70
N THR A 17 22.74 20.88 3.62
CA THR A 17 23.26 21.43 2.36
C THR A 17 23.94 20.34 1.55
N GLY A 18 23.75 20.38 0.22
CA GLY A 18 24.25 19.35 -0.70
C GLY A 18 23.39 18.10 -0.79
N PHE A 19 22.31 17.99 -0.01
CA PHE A 19 21.34 16.91 -0.17
C PHE A 19 20.54 17.10 -1.46
N ILE A 20 20.50 16.06 -2.29
CA ILE A 20 19.73 16.03 -3.54
C ILE A 20 18.75 14.85 -3.46
N PRO A 21 17.43 15.11 -3.53
CA PRO A 21 16.44 14.05 -3.63
C PRO A 21 16.66 13.21 -4.89
N ARG A 22 16.47 11.90 -4.78
CA ARG A 22 16.51 10.96 -5.91
C ARG A 22 15.19 10.93 -6.67
N PHE A 23 14.12 11.48 -6.08
CA PHE A 23 12.79 11.50 -6.68
C PHE A 23 12.20 10.09 -6.92
N ARG A 24 12.62 9.09 -6.13
CA ARG A 24 12.11 7.71 -6.18
C ARG A 24 10.78 7.57 -5.46
N SER A 25 10.77 7.94 -4.18
CA SER A 25 9.58 8.18 -3.38
C SER A 25 9.93 9.21 -2.30
N ILE A 26 8.90 9.92 -1.82
CA ILE A 26 9.08 10.87 -0.73
C ILE A 26 9.62 10.16 0.51
N ASP A 27 9.18 8.91 0.77
CA ASP A 27 9.63 8.11 1.90
C ASP A 27 11.12 7.69 1.76
N ASP A 28 11.60 7.30 0.57
CA ASP A 28 13.04 7.02 0.32
C ASP A 28 13.89 8.28 0.54
N ASP A 29 13.45 9.41 0.00
CA ASP A 29 14.19 10.67 0.20
C ASP A 29 14.13 11.18 1.64
N TRP A 30 13.04 10.89 2.36
CA TRP A 30 12.93 11.15 3.79
C TRP A 30 13.92 10.30 4.58
N GLU A 31 13.97 8.98 4.33
CA GLU A 31 14.90 8.05 4.98
C GLU A 31 16.36 8.43 4.70
N ARG A 32 16.69 8.71 3.44
CA ARG A 32 18.03 9.18 3.04
C ARG A 32 18.41 10.48 3.73
N TYR A 33 17.47 11.42 3.87
CA TYR A 33 17.72 12.66 4.57
C TYR A 33 17.97 12.41 6.06
N THR A 34 17.22 11.51 6.68
CA THR A 34 17.41 11.14 8.09
C THR A 34 18.72 10.42 8.35
N ASP A 35 19.15 9.52 7.46
CA ASP A 35 20.47 8.88 7.52
C ASP A 35 21.60 9.91 7.41
N ALA A 36 21.45 10.85 6.49
CA ALA A 36 22.40 11.96 6.35
C ALA A 36 22.47 12.82 7.62
N LEU A 37 21.33 13.07 8.27
CA LEU A 37 21.27 13.82 9.53
C LEU A 37 22.01 13.08 10.66
N VAL A 38 21.84 11.76 10.77
CA VAL A 38 22.57 10.94 11.74
C VAL A 38 24.07 11.03 11.50
N ALA A 39 24.52 10.88 10.26
CA ALA A 39 25.94 10.98 9.92
C ALA A 39 26.53 12.38 10.20
N LEU A 40 25.75 13.44 10.00
CA LEU A 40 26.15 14.80 10.37
C LEU A 40 26.26 14.99 11.89
N ALA A 41 25.38 14.34 12.67
CA ALA A 41 25.45 14.36 14.13
C ALA A 41 26.70 13.63 14.64
N GLU A 42 27.02 12.46 14.06
CA GLU A 42 28.24 11.71 14.38
C GLU A 42 29.53 12.49 14.06
N ARG A 43 29.49 13.31 13.01
CA ARG A 43 30.58 14.24 12.64
C ARG A 43 30.61 15.52 13.48
N GLY A 44 29.63 15.74 14.35
CA GLY A 44 29.51 16.96 15.16
C GLY A 44 29.11 18.21 14.36
N VAL A 45 28.56 18.05 13.15
CA VAL A 45 28.08 19.17 12.31
C VAL A 45 26.74 19.69 12.82
N VAL A 46 25.88 18.79 13.31
CA VAL A 46 24.62 19.13 14.01
C VAL A 46 24.68 18.61 15.45
N ALA A 47 23.96 19.28 16.35
CA ALA A 47 23.97 18.95 17.77
C ALA A 47 22.88 17.92 18.10
N GLN A 48 23.23 16.91 18.88
CA GLN A 48 22.23 16.07 19.52
C GLN A 48 21.94 16.60 20.93
N GLU A 49 20.73 17.09 21.16
CA GLU A 49 20.32 17.59 22.47
C GLU A 49 19.81 16.45 23.36
N LYS A 50 20.20 16.47 24.64
CA LYS A 50 19.82 15.43 25.60
C LYS A 50 18.30 15.43 25.83
N GLY A 51 17.65 14.32 25.51
CA GLY A 51 16.20 14.15 25.68
C GLY A 51 15.36 14.59 24.48
N GLN A 52 15.99 15.03 23.38
CA GLN A 52 15.31 15.30 22.11
C GLN A 52 15.86 14.38 21.02
N SER A 53 14.98 13.96 20.11
CA SER A 53 15.40 13.22 18.92
C SER A 53 15.96 14.19 17.89
N LEU A 54 16.94 13.74 17.08
CA LEU A 54 17.42 14.50 15.93
C LEU A 54 16.26 14.90 14.99
N TYR A 55 15.28 14.01 14.83
CA TYR A 55 14.07 14.27 14.04
C TYR A 55 13.22 15.41 14.60
N GLY A 56 13.00 15.46 15.91
CA GLY A 56 12.23 16.53 16.55
C GLY A 56 12.89 17.90 16.43
N LEU A 57 14.23 17.91 16.36
CA LEU A 57 15.03 19.12 16.19
C LEU A 57 15.07 19.62 14.73
N TYR A 58 15.21 18.71 13.75
CA TYR A 58 15.65 19.08 12.40
C TYR A 58 14.72 18.64 11.27
N CYS A 59 13.63 17.92 11.55
CA CYS A 59 12.75 17.35 10.51
C CYS A 59 11.29 17.86 10.58
N GLN A 60 11.00 18.93 11.32
CA GLN A 60 9.62 19.40 11.58
C GLN A 60 8.80 19.68 10.31
N ASP A 61 9.43 20.27 9.30
CA ASP A 61 8.85 20.63 8.00
C ASP A 61 9.49 19.85 6.83
N LEU A 62 10.15 18.71 7.12
CA LEU A 62 10.85 17.92 6.10
C LEU A 62 9.88 17.36 5.05
N ASN A 63 8.73 16.83 5.48
CA ASN A 63 7.71 16.28 4.57
C ASN A 63 7.15 17.35 3.63
N GLU A 64 6.78 18.51 4.16
CA GLU A 64 6.23 19.62 3.35
C GLU A 64 7.24 20.07 2.31
N TRP A 65 8.51 20.23 2.69
CA TRP A 65 9.58 20.59 1.76
C TRP A 65 9.86 19.54 0.70
N LEU A 66 9.91 18.25 1.06
CA LEU A 66 10.08 17.18 0.06
C LEU A 66 8.91 17.17 -0.92
N ILE A 67 7.67 17.31 -0.43
CA ILE A 67 6.48 17.40 -1.29
C ILE A 67 6.58 18.59 -2.25
N GLU A 68 7.05 19.76 -1.80
CA GLU A 68 7.26 20.92 -2.68
C GLU A 68 8.23 20.60 -3.82
N LEU A 69 9.39 20.00 -3.51
CA LEU A 69 10.37 19.62 -4.53
C LEU A 69 9.78 18.62 -5.54
N TYR A 70 8.94 17.68 -5.08
CA TYR A 70 8.28 16.73 -5.97
C TYR A 70 7.23 17.42 -6.86
N PHE A 71 6.50 18.41 -6.35
CA PHE A 71 5.57 19.21 -7.15
C PHE A 71 6.30 20.02 -8.22
N GLU A 72 7.43 20.65 -7.88
CA GLU A 72 8.29 21.40 -8.81
C GLU A 72 8.80 20.50 -9.95
N GLN A 73 9.18 19.26 -9.63
CA GLN A 73 9.62 18.27 -10.61
C GLN A 73 8.47 17.52 -11.29
N LYS A 74 7.21 17.88 -11.01
CA LYS A 74 6.00 17.22 -11.54
C LYS A 74 5.96 15.70 -11.30
N ARG A 75 6.48 15.25 -10.16
CA ARG A 75 6.51 13.85 -9.73
C ARG A 75 5.18 13.44 -9.08
N TYR A 76 4.08 13.62 -9.81
CA TYR A 76 2.72 13.48 -9.27
C TYR A 76 2.38 12.05 -8.87
N ASP A 77 2.91 11.05 -9.58
CA ASP A 77 2.72 9.63 -9.21
C ASP A 77 3.34 9.30 -7.85
N GLN A 78 4.52 9.84 -7.57
CA GLN A 78 5.20 9.64 -6.29
C GLN A 78 4.49 10.37 -5.15
N ILE A 79 3.97 11.58 -5.40
CA ILE A 79 3.17 12.31 -4.41
C ILE A 79 1.86 11.57 -4.13
N GLU A 80 1.19 11.06 -5.17
CA GLU A 80 -0.03 10.27 -5.02
C GLU A 80 0.24 9.00 -4.22
N ALA A 81 1.30 8.25 -4.55
CA ALA A 81 1.69 7.05 -3.81
C ALA A 81 1.94 7.34 -2.33
N HIS A 82 2.68 8.42 -2.01
CA HIS A 82 2.94 8.84 -0.63
C HIS A 82 1.67 9.25 0.14
N CYS A 83 0.70 9.85 -0.56
CA CYS A 83 -0.58 10.25 0.05
C CYS A 83 -1.59 9.10 0.15
N THR A 84 -1.42 8.05 -0.64
CA THR A 84 -2.33 6.91 -0.70
C THR A 84 -2.02 5.95 0.45
N PRO A 85 -2.99 5.67 1.34
CA PRO A 85 -2.78 4.70 2.41
C PRO A 85 -2.45 3.30 1.86
N SER A 86 -1.41 2.67 2.38
CA SER A 86 -0.98 1.32 2.04
C SER A 86 -1.32 0.26 3.10
N GLY A 87 -2.05 0.62 4.17
CA GLY A 87 -2.38 -0.27 5.28
C GLY A 87 -3.41 0.29 6.25
N GLU A 88 -3.39 -0.16 7.51
CA GLU A 88 -4.28 0.37 8.55
C GLU A 88 -4.05 1.87 8.75
N VAL A 89 -5.12 2.64 8.60
CA VAL A 89 -5.14 4.07 8.94
C VAL A 89 -5.77 4.25 10.31
N SER A 90 -5.35 5.29 11.03
CA SER A 90 -6.14 5.75 12.16
C SER A 90 -7.55 6.07 11.70
N PHE A 91 -8.54 5.55 12.42
CA PHE A 91 -9.93 5.80 12.09
C PHE A 91 -10.23 7.29 12.26
N GLY A 92 -10.50 7.98 11.15
CA GLY A 92 -10.83 9.40 11.16
C GLY A 92 -10.47 10.12 9.86
N PRO A 93 -10.48 11.47 9.86
CA PRO A 93 -10.26 12.27 8.66
C PRO A 93 -8.85 12.12 8.10
N ILE A 94 -8.72 12.40 6.80
CA ILE A 94 -7.42 12.60 6.18
C ILE A 94 -6.73 13.75 6.91
N GLY A 95 -5.48 13.53 7.37
CA GLY A 95 -4.72 14.53 8.11
C GLY A 95 -4.49 15.82 7.28
N GLN A 96 -4.38 16.96 7.97
CA GLN A 96 -4.32 18.27 7.29
C GLN A 96 -3.20 18.40 6.24
N GLY A 97 -2.01 17.85 6.52
CA GLY A 97 -0.91 17.87 5.55
C GLY A 97 -1.26 17.17 4.24
N ARG A 98 -1.93 16.00 4.30
CA ARG A 98 -2.41 15.29 3.11
C ARG A 98 -3.55 16.06 2.44
N LEU A 99 -4.51 16.59 3.20
CA LEU A 99 -5.58 17.43 2.62
C LEU A 99 -5.04 18.61 1.82
N ALA A 100 -3.97 19.27 2.29
CA ALA A 100 -3.32 20.35 1.56
C ALA A 100 -2.75 19.87 0.20
N VAL A 101 -2.19 18.66 0.14
CA VAL A 101 -1.72 18.05 -1.12
C VAL A 101 -2.89 17.77 -2.06
N LEU A 102 -4.00 17.24 -1.54
CA LEU A 102 -5.20 16.96 -2.33
C LEU A 102 -5.78 18.25 -2.95
N GLU A 103 -5.85 19.34 -2.19
CA GLU A 103 -6.29 20.65 -2.70
C GLU A 103 -5.35 21.19 -3.78
N ARG A 104 -4.03 20.96 -3.66
CA ARG A 104 -3.08 21.31 -4.72
C ARG A 104 -3.30 20.50 -6.00
N PHE A 105 -3.56 19.19 -5.88
CA PHE A 105 -3.93 18.37 -7.03
C PHE A 105 -5.22 18.88 -7.70
N LEU A 106 -6.24 19.25 -6.92
CA LEU A 106 -7.46 19.86 -7.45
C LEU A 106 -7.15 21.15 -8.22
N ALA A 107 -6.30 22.02 -7.68
CA ALA A 107 -5.93 23.29 -8.28
C ALA A 107 -5.22 23.16 -9.65
N ILE A 108 -4.52 22.04 -9.88
CA ILE A 108 -3.82 21.76 -11.15
C ILE A 108 -4.59 20.79 -12.07
N GLY A 109 -5.84 20.45 -11.75
CA GLY A 109 -6.69 19.60 -12.58
C GLY A 109 -6.48 18.09 -12.42
N GLU A 110 -5.71 17.65 -11.42
CA GLU A 110 -5.42 16.24 -11.12
C GLU A 110 -6.52 15.59 -10.26
N GLY A 111 -7.79 15.87 -10.55
CA GLY A 111 -8.94 15.42 -9.77
C GLY A 111 -9.10 13.89 -9.70
N ALA A 112 -8.61 13.17 -10.71
CA ALA A 112 -8.60 11.71 -10.70
C ALA A 112 -7.70 11.13 -9.60
N ARG A 113 -6.52 11.74 -9.36
CA ARG A 113 -5.59 11.34 -8.29
C ARG A 113 -6.24 11.53 -6.92
N VAL A 114 -6.91 12.67 -6.73
CA VAL A 114 -7.63 12.99 -5.50
C VAL A 114 -8.71 11.95 -5.22
N ARG A 115 -9.48 11.54 -6.23
CA ARG A 115 -10.48 10.48 -6.07
C ARG A 115 -9.85 9.15 -5.64
N ARG A 116 -8.72 8.74 -6.24
CA ARG A 116 -8.03 7.50 -5.87
C ARG A 116 -7.52 7.51 -4.42
N ILE A 117 -6.90 8.61 -3.98
CA ILE A 117 -6.42 8.75 -2.60
C ILE A 117 -7.59 8.65 -1.61
N TRP A 118 -8.68 9.39 -1.88
CA TRP A 118 -9.88 9.31 -1.05
C TRP A 118 -10.45 7.90 -0.98
N ARG A 119 -10.51 7.21 -2.12
CA ARG A 119 -11.10 5.88 -2.20
C ARG A 119 -10.30 4.84 -1.42
N ALA A 120 -8.97 4.91 -1.48
CA ALA A 120 -8.09 4.10 -0.66
C ALA A 120 -8.33 4.36 0.84
N HIS A 121 -8.42 5.63 1.25
CA HIS A 121 -8.75 6.00 2.64
C HIS A 121 -10.11 5.45 3.07
N MET A 122 -11.15 5.57 2.23
CA MET A 122 -12.48 5.01 2.48
C MET A 122 -12.45 3.48 2.58
N GLY A 123 -11.64 2.81 1.76
CA GLY A 123 -11.43 1.36 1.83
C GLY A 123 -10.95 0.93 3.22
N CYS A 124 -9.90 1.57 3.73
CA CYS A 124 -9.35 1.28 5.06
C CYS A 124 -10.39 1.53 6.18
N LEU A 125 -11.09 2.67 6.16
CA LEU A 125 -12.08 2.98 7.19
C LEU A 125 -13.28 2.01 7.16
N LYS A 126 -13.79 1.67 5.97
CA LYS A 126 -14.87 0.68 5.83
C LYS A 126 -14.43 -0.68 6.37
N ALA A 127 -13.22 -1.14 6.06
CA ALA A 127 -12.69 -2.42 6.54
C ALA A 127 -12.69 -2.48 8.08
N THR A 128 -12.13 -1.45 8.73
CA THR A 128 -12.16 -1.31 10.19
C THR A 128 -13.58 -1.28 10.73
N PHE A 129 -14.47 -0.46 10.15
CA PHE A 129 -15.86 -0.34 10.60
C PHE A 129 -16.57 -1.69 10.61
N TRP A 130 -16.42 -2.45 9.53
CA TRP A 130 -17.08 -3.74 9.43
C TRP A 130 -16.50 -4.80 10.35
N TRP A 131 -15.20 -4.76 10.64
CA TRP A 131 -14.60 -5.62 11.66
C TRP A 131 -15.28 -5.38 13.02
N TYR A 132 -15.49 -4.13 13.42
CA TYR A 132 -16.23 -3.79 14.64
C TYR A 132 -17.67 -4.30 14.63
N ILE A 133 -18.38 -4.18 13.49
CA ILE A 133 -19.74 -4.73 13.34
C ILE A 133 -19.74 -6.26 13.47
N ALA A 134 -18.75 -6.94 12.89
CA ALA A 134 -18.61 -8.39 12.99
C ALA A 134 -18.33 -8.83 14.44
N GLU A 135 -17.41 -8.17 15.15
CA GLU A 135 -17.12 -8.41 16.57
C GLU A 135 -18.36 -8.20 17.44
N ARG A 136 -19.11 -7.12 17.21
CA ARG A 136 -20.40 -6.87 17.87
C ARG A 136 -21.37 -8.02 17.68
N ASN A 137 -21.53 -8.46 16.44
CA ASN A 137 -22.50 -9.49 16.06
C ASN A 137 -22.08 -10.88 16.54
N ALA A 138 -20.77 -11.13 16.70
CA ALA A 138 -20.24 -12.39 17.23
C ALA A 138 -20.50 -12.58 18.74
N GLN A 139 -20.80 -11.48 19.43
CA GLN A 139 -20.96 -11.37 20.88
C GLN A 139 -19.69 -11.71 21.68
N PHE A 140 -19.61 -11.27 22.93
CA PHE A 140 -18.44 -11.51 23.77
C PHE A 140 -18.13 -13.00 23.92
N ARG A 141 -16.88 -13.38 23.65
CA ARG A 141 -16.33 -14.71 23.92
C ARG A 141 -15.00 -14.58 24.62
N LYS A 142 -14.83 -15.27 25.75
CA LYS A 142 -13.56 -15.32 26.47
C LYS A 142 -12.48 -15.95 25.59
N SER A 143 -11.39 -15.23 25.38
CA SER A 143 -10.20 -15.78 24.76
C SER A 143 -9.37 -16.53 25.80
N LYS A 144 -9.03 -17.79 25.49
CA LYS A 144 -8.13 -18.61 26.32
C LYS A 144 -6.66 -18.25 26.13
N ASN A 145 -6.35 -17.50 25.06
CA ASN A 145 -4.97 -17.16 24.68
C ASN A 145 -4.53 -15.80 25.24
N ILE A 146 -5.42 -15.06 25.90
CA ILE A 146 -5.14 -13.78 26.52
C ILE A 146 -5.03 -13.99 28.02
N GLY A 147 -3.89 -13.61 28.61
CA GLY A 147 -3.61 -13.80 30.04
C GLY A 147 -4.43 -12.92 31.00
N SER A 148 -5.27 -12.02 30.49
CA SER A 148 -6.12 -11.15 31.30
C SER A 148 -7.39 -11.86 31.78
N SER A 149 -7.94 -11.41 32.92
CA SER A 149 -9.16 -11.98 33.49
C SER A 149 -10.35 -11.82 32.54
N GLU A 150 -11.33 -12.72 32.65
CA GLU A 150 -12.55 -12.63 31.84
C GLU A 150 -13.30 -11.31 32.03
N GLN A 151 -13.31 -10.79 33.27
CA GLN A 151 -13.89 -9.48 33.56
C GLN A 151 -13.17 -8.36 32.81
N ARG A 152 -11.83 -8.42 32.72
CA ARG A 152 -11.07 -7.44 31.96
C ARG A 152 -11.35 -7.54 30.46
N GLN A 153 -11.33 -8.75 29.90
CA GLN A 153 -11.66 -8.98 28.49
C GLN A 153 -13.07 -8.48 28.16
N ARG A 154 -14.04 -8.69 29.06
CA ARG A 154 -15.42 -8.20 28.89
C ARG A 154 -15.49 -6.68 28.90
N CYS A 155 -14.79 -6.03 29.82
CA CYS A 155 -14.72 -4.57 29.88
C CYS A 155 -14.09 -3.98 28.61
N ASP A 156 -13.02 -4.59 28.09
CA ASP A 156 -12.37 -4.16 26.86
C ASP A 156 -13.30 -4.35 25.63
N TYR A 157 -14.05 -5.47 25.57
CA TYR A 157 -15.10 -5.69 24.56
C TYR A 157 -16.23 -4.66 24.65
N GLU A 158 -16.76 -4.38 25.84
CA GLU A 158 -17.83 -3.40 26.03
C GLU A 158 -17.41 -2.00 25.58
N LYS A 159 -16.16 -1.60 25.87
CA LYS A 159 -15.59 -0.34 25.37
C LYS A 159 -15.51 -0.32 23.85
N LEU A 160 -15.01 -1.40 23.25
CA LEU A 160 -14.88 -1.55 21.81
C LEU A 160 -16.24 -1.37 21.10
N ILE A 161 -17.28 -2.05 21.58
CA ILE A 161 -18.63 -1.97 20.98
C ILE A 161 -19.27 -0.61 21.23
N SER A 162 -19.03 0.02 22.39
CA SER A 162 -19.64 1.31 22.72
C SER A 162 -19.23 2.45 21.78
N GLY A 163 -18.07 2.34 21.11
CA GLY A 163 -17.58 3.33 20.15
C GLY A 163 -18.20 3.25 18.74
N ILE A 164 -18.94 2.17 18.42
CA ILE A 164 -19.47 1.94 17.07
C ILE A 164 -20.37 3.08 16.55
N PRO A 165 -21.29 3.66 17.35
CA PRO A 165 -22.14 4.75 16.87
C PRO A 165 -21.36 6.01 16.47
N ASP A 166 -20.32 6.37 17.22
CA ASP A 166 -19.46 7.52 16.90
C ASP A 166 -18.63 7.27 15.64
N MET A 167 -18.04 6.07 15.57
CA MET A 167 -17.29 5.61 14.41
C MET A 167 -18.15 5.58 13.13
N LYS A 168 -19.42 5.16 13.24
CA LYS A 168 -20.39 5.18 12.13
C LYS A 168 -20.65 6.60 11.64
N ARG A 169 -20.92 7.53 12.56
CA ARG A 169 -21.19 8.94 12.22
C ARG A 169 -20.01 9.55 11.47
N GLU A 170 -18.80 9.39 12.02
CA GLU A 170 -17.59 9.92 11.42
C GLU A 170 -17.32 9.34 10.02
N LEU A 171 -17.52 8.03 9.83
CA LEU A 171 -17.41 7.41 8.51
C LEU A 171 -18.42 7.99 7.51
N LEU A 172 -19.68 8.14 7.91
CA LEU A 172 -20.71 8.69 7.02
C LEU A 172 -20.40 10.15 6.63
N ASP A 173 -19.91 10.97 7.56
CA ASP A 173 -19.48 12.34 7.28
C ASP A 173 -18.33 12.37 6.26
N LEU A 174 -17.34 11.48 6.41
CA LEU A 174 -16.22 11.36 5.50
C LEU A 174 -16.63 10.83 4.12
N MET A 175 -17.54 9.86 4.07
CA MET A 175 -18.07 9.33 2.81
C MET A 175 -18.90 10.38 2.07
N ALA A 176 -19.65 11.22 2.77
CA ALA A 176 -20.34 12.36 2.18
C ALA A 176 -19.35 13.37 1.57
N ALA A 177 -18.26 13.70 2.28
CA ALA A 177 -17.21 14.57 1.76
C ALA A 177 -16.51 13.96 0.53
N PHE A 178 -16.24 12.65 0.54
CA PHE A 178 -15.71 11.94 -0.62
C PHE A 178 -16.68 12.01 -1.80
N ARG A 179 -17.96 11.77 -1.57
CA ARG A 179 -19.01 11.81 -2.60
C ARG A 179 -19.13 13.19 -3.24
N GLU A 180 -19.03 14.25 -2.45
CA GLU A 180 -18.97 15.63 -2.96
C GLU A 180 -17.72 15.85 -3.82
N THR A 181 -16.57 15.41 -3.34
CA THR A 181 -15.28 15.52 -4.06
C THR A 181 -15.31 14.75 -5.38
N ALA A 182 -15.87 13.54 -5.39
CA ALA A 182 -16.05 12.73 -6.59
C ALA A 182 -16.91 13.46 -7.63
N THR A 183 -18.00 14.08 -7.18
CA THR A 183 -18.89 14.89 -8.03
C THR A 183 -18.14 16.09 -8.62
N ARG A 184 -17.44 16.86 -7.78
CA ARG A 184 -16.67 18.05 -8.19
C ARG A 184 -15.55 17.75 -9.18
N THR A 185 -15.02 16.54 -9.14
CA THR A 185 -13.90 16.11 -9.99
C THR A 185 -14.34 15.33 -11.23
N GLY A 186 -15.65 15.18 -11.47
CA GLY A 186 -16.19 14.56 -12.67
C GLY A 186 -16.20 13.03 -12.65
N ALA A 187 -16.44 12.41 -11.48
CA ALA A 187 -16.69 10.98 -11.39
C ALA A 187 -17.88 10.54 -12.26
N SER A 188 -17.82 9.31 -12.76
CA SER A 188 -18.90 8.73 -13.57
C SER A 188 -20.16 8.46 -12.73
N GLU A 189 -21.33 8.37 -13.37
CA GLU A 189 -22.57 7.98 -12.68
C GLU A 189 -22.44 6.62 -11.98
N THR A 190 -21.70 5.69 -12.57
CA THR A 190 -21.43 4.37 -11.97
C THR A 190 -20.59 4.48 -10.71
N GLU A 191 -19.56 5.32 -10.72
CA GLU A 191 -18.71 5.55 -9.54
C GLU A 191 -19.52 6.20 -8.41
N LEU A 192 -20.30 7.24 -8.72
CA LEU A 192 -21.16 7.91 -7.73
C LEU A 192 -22.19 6.95 -7.13
N ALA A 193 -22.82 6.10 -7.95
CA ALA A 193 -23.75 5.09 -7.49
C ALA A 193 -23.09 4.03 -6.59
N GLY A 194 -21.82 3.69 -6.84
CA GLY A 194 -21.03 2.80 -5.97
C GLY A 194 -20.83 3.40 -4.58
N ILE A 195 -20.43 4.69 -4.52
CA ILE A 195 -20.27 5.41 -3.26
C ILE A 195 -21.60 5.49 -2.51
N ASP A 196 -22.70 5.80 -3.20
CA ASP A 196 -24.04 5.89 -2.60
C ASP A 196 -24.50 4.52 -2.03
N ALA A 197 -24.18 3.42 -2.71
CA ALA A 197 -24.46 2.07 -2.23
C ALA A 197 -23.66 1.70 -0.97
N ASP A 198 -22.38 2.09 -0.91
CA ASP A 198 -21.57 1.91 0.29
C ASP A 198 -22.13 2.73 1.47
N ILE A 199 -22.53 3.98 1.25
CA ILE A 199 -23.14 4.83 2.28
C ILE A 199 -24.38 4.13 2.85
N ALA A 200 -25.29 3.68 1.97
CA ALA A 200 -26.50 2.96 2.39
C ALA A 200 -26.18 1.67 3.17
N ALA A 201 -25.11 0.95 2.81
CA ALA A 201 -24.68 -0.24 3.53
C ALA A 201 -24.21 0.09 4.95
N ILE A 202 -23.41 1.15 5.12
CA ILE A 202 -22.94 1.63 6.42
C ILE A 202 -24.12 2.12 7.27
N GLU A 203 -25.05 2.89 6.69
CA GLU A 203 -26.29 3.32 7.35
C GLU A 203 -27.11 2.14 7.88
N ALA A 204 -27.30 1.11 7.05
CA ALA A 204 -28.03 -0.09 7.41
C ALA A 204 -27.25 -1.05 8.32
N GLU A 205 -25.94 -0.82 8.52
CA GLU A 205 -25.00 -1.77 9.15
C GLU A 205 -25.11 -3.18 8.58
N ALA A 206 -25.42 -3.25 7.28
CA ALA A 206 -25.70 -4.47 6.57
C ALA A 206 -24.93 -4.46 5.26
N ARG A 207 -23.89 -5.30 5.18
CA ARG A 207 -23.18 -5.51 3.91
C ARG A 207 -24.17 -6.09 2.89
N PRO A 208 -24.29 -5.50 1.69
CA PRO A 208 -25.13 -6.06 0.64
C PRO A 208 -24.61 -7.47 0.32
N ARG A 209 -25.51 -8.46 0.42
CA ARG A 209 -25.18 -9.80 -0.05
C ARG A 209 -25.12 -9.73 -1.58
N PRO A 210 -24.05 -10.22 -2.23
CA PRO A 210 -24.05 -10.31 -3.69
C PRO A 210 -25.24 -11.17 -4.11
N ASN A 211 -26.27 -10.54 -4.68
CA ASN A 211 -27.52 -11.19 -5.10
C ASN A 211 -27.34 -12.00 -6.41
N ARG A 212 -26.11 -12.19 -6.86
CA ARG A 212 -25.76 -12.97 -8.05
C ARG A 212 -25.42 -14.41 -7.69
N LYS A 213 -25.96 -15.33 -8.49
CA LYS A 213 -25.56 -16.73 -8.51
C LYS A 213 -24.04 -16.80 -8.62
N ALA A 214 -23.41 -17.59 -7.74
CA ALA A 214 -21.96 -17.74 -7.74
C ALA A 214 -21.49 -18.22 -9.10
N ASP A 215 -20.43 -17.61 -9.63
CA ASP A 215 -19.73 -18.16 -10.77
C ASP A 215 -19.24 -19.58 -10.42
N PRO A 216 -19.60 -20.60 -11.22
CA PRO A 216 -19.26 -21.98 -10.91
C PRO A 216 -17.83 -22.37 -11.31
N ARG A 217 -17.11 -21.53 -12.08
CA ARG A 217 -15.74 -21.78 -12.53
C ARG A 217 -14.82 -22.05 -11.33
N LYS A 218 -13.86 -22.97 -11.51
CA LYS A 218 -12.79 -23.20 -10.55
C LYS A 218 -11.72 -22.13 -10.75
N MET A 219 -11.03 -21.75 -9.67
CA MET A 219 -9.89 -20.85 -9.78
C MET A 219 -8.65 -21.64 -10.18
N ASP A 220 -8.22 -21.47 -11.42
CA ASP A 220 -6.93 -21.91 -11.95
C ASP A 220 -6.05 -20.67 -12.22
N GLU A 221 -4.80 -20.89 -12.64
CA GLU A 221 -3.87 -19.79 -12.91
C GLU A 221 -4.37 -18.88 -14.05
N ASP A 222 -4.99 -19.43 -15.09
CA ASP A 222 -5.52 -18.63 -16.21
C ASP A 222 -6.62 -17.67 -15.73
N LEU A 223 -7.54 -18.15 -14.89
CA LEU A 223 -8.58 -17.30 -14.30
C LEU A 223 -8.00 -16.30 -13.29
N PHE A 224 -7.00 -16.70 -12.51
CA PHE A 224 -6.27 -15.79 -11.61
C PHE A 224 -5.69 -14.61 -12.39
N TRP A 225 -4.96 -14.90 -13.47
CA TRP A 225 -4.33 -13.86 -14.29
C TRP A 225 -5.37 -12.95 -14.95
N ASN A 226 -6.47 -13.52 -15.49
CA ASN A 226 -7.57 -12.72 -16.03
C ASN A 226 -8.16 -11.74 -15.00
N LEU A 227 -8.30 -12.16 -13.74
CA LEU A 227 -8.83 -11.29 -12.67
C LEU A 227 -7.82 -10.23 -12.24
N VAL A 228 -6.54 -10.57 -12.15
CA VAL A 228 -5.49 -9.60 -11.82
C VAL A 228 -5.35 -8.57 -12.94
N GLU A 229 -5.37 -9.01 -14.20
CA GLU A 229 -5.09 -8.19 -15.39
C GLU A 229 -6.27 -7.40 -15.92
N GLU A 230 -7.51 -7.75 -15.55
CA GLU A 230 -8.66 -6.96 -15.96
C GLU A 230 -8.52 -5.51 -15.47
N GLY A 231 -8.69 -4.56 -16.40
CA GLY A 231 -8.42 -3.13 -16.23
C GLY A 231 -6.98 -2.69 -16.54
N ARG A 232 -6.06 -3.59 -16.91
CA ARG A 232 -4.63 -3.23 -17.13
C ARG A 232 -4.39 -2.16 -18.20
N THR A 233 -5.27 -2.02 -19.19
CA THR A 233 -5.10 -1.07 -20.30
C THR A 233 -5.57 0.35 -20.00
N ASP A 234 -6.47 0.52 -19.05
CA ASP A 234 -7.26 1.73 -18.83
C ASP A 234 -7.38 2.11 -17.35
N GLN A 235 -6.87 1.28 -16.45
CA GLN A 235 -6.87 1.48 -15.00
C GLN A 235 -5.46 1.36 -14.42
N SER A 236 -5.19 2.21 -13.43
CA SER A 236 -4.00 2.10 -12.58
C SER A 236 -4.00 0.80 -11.77
N ILE A 237 -2.82 0.42 -11.24
CA ILE A 237 -2.69 -0.72 -10.32
C ILE A 237 -3.60 -0.57 -9.10
N GLY A 238 -3.68 0.64 -8.54
CA GLY A 238 -4.57 0.94 -7.41
C GLY A 238 -6.03 0.66 -7.74
N GLU A 239 -6.54 1.17 -8.86
CA GLU A 239 -7.93 0.93 -9.31
C GLU A 239 -8.23 -0.55 -9.58
N ARG A 240 -7.25 -1.29 -10.11
CA ARG A 240 -7.38 -2.74 -10.33
C ARG A 240 -7.47 -3.50 -9.02
N ILE A 241 -6.57 -3.23 -8.07
CA ILE A 241 -6.58 -3.85 -6.74
C ILE A 241 -7.90 -3.55 -6.03
N GLU A 242 -8.35 -2.30 -6.11
CA GLU A 242 -9.52 -1.83 -5.41
C GLU A 242 -10.80 -2.56 -5.82
N THR A 243 -10.94 -2.89 -7.11
CA THR A 243 -12.12 -3.59 -7.64
C THR A 243 -11.98 -5.12 -7.63
N LEU A 244 -10.81 -5.64 -7.24
CA LEU A 244 -10.53 -7.08 -7.21
C LEU A 244 -11.40 -7.85 -6.20
N PRO A 245 -11.65 -7.36 -4.96
CA PRO A 245 -12.52 -8.04 -4.01
C PRO A 245 -13.94 -8.28 -4.55
N GLU A 246 -14.55 -7.29 -5.20
CA GLU A 246 -15.90 -7.38 -5.78
C GLU A 246 -15.95 -8.43 -6.89
N ARG A 247 -14.95 -8.42 -7.77
CA ARG A 247 -14.80 -9.41 -8.84
C ARG A 247 -14.64 -10.81 -8.27
N LEU A 248 -13.82 -10.97 -7.25
CA LEU A 248 -13.63 -12.26 -6.55
C LEU A 248 -14.89 -12.71 -5.80
N ALA A 249 -15.65 -11.79 -5.20
CA ALA A 249 -16.89 -12.09 -4.49
C ALA A 249 -18.01 -12.64 -5.41
N ALA A 250 -17.87 -12.49 -6.72
CA ALA A 250 -18.74 -13.15 -7.70
C ALA A 250 -18.56 -14.69 -7.71
N PHE A 251 -17.40 -15.21 -7.29
CA PHE A 251 -17.08 -16.63 -7.31
C PHE A 251 -17.53 -17.38 -6.04
N LYS A 252 -17.43 -18.71 -6.08
CA LYS A 252 -17.61 -19.56 -4.90
C LYS A 252 -16.50 -19.33 -3.88
N ALA A 253 -16.82 -19.48 -2.59
CA ALA A 253 -15.86 -19.37 -1.48
C ALA A 253 -14.62 -20.26 -1.63
N THR A 254 -14.76 -21.43 -2.28
CA THR A 254 -13.62 -22.31 -2.60
C THR A 254 -12.69 -21.68 -3.64
N ALA A 255 -13.23 -21.06 -4.69
CA ALA A 255 -12.45 -20.39 -5.72
C ALA A 255 -11.73 -19.15 -5.17
N ILE A 256 -12.36 -18.40 -4.26
CA ILE A 256 -11.72 -17.27 -3.57
C ILE A 256 -10.51 -17.73 -2.74
N ARG A 257 -10.63 -18.87 -2.04
CA ARG A 257 -9.49 -19.46 -1.31
C ARG A 257 -8.40 -19.96 -2.25
N ASP A 258 -8.77 -20.50 -3.39
CA ASP A 258 -7.81 -20.98 -4.38
C ASP A 258 -7.06 -19.80 -5.06
N PHE A 259 -7.68 -18.62 -5.17
CA PHE A 259 -7.01 -17.38 -5.56
C PHE A 259 -5.87 -17.02 -4.60
N ASP A 260 -6.12 -16.97 -3.28
CA ASP A 260 -5.10 -16.69 -2.26
C ASP A 260 -3.94 -17.70 -2.31
N LYS A 261 -4.24 -18.98 -2.58
CA LYS A 261 -3.19 -19.99 -2.76
C LYS A 261 -2.33 -19.74 -4.00
N ILE A 262 -2.94 -19.41 -5.13
CA ILE A 262 -2.20 -19.12 -6.37
C ILE A 262 -1.31 -17.90 -6.16
N LEU A 263 -1.85 -16.82 -5.57
CA LEU A 263 -1.09 -15.62 -5.22
C LEU A 263 0.17 -15.97 -4.42
N ARG A 264 0.02 -16.68 -3.30
CA ARG A 264 1.14 -17.09 -2.44
C ARG A 264 2.16 -17.97 -3.16
N ASN A 265 1.72 -18.83 -4.07
CA ASN A 265 2.61 -19.66 -4.87
C ASN A 265 3.43 -18.81 -5.86
N LEU A 266 2.83 -17.80 -6.49
CA LEU A 266 3.53 -16.87 -7.37
C LEU A 266 4.55 -16.02 -6.59
N GLU A 267 4.18 -15.54 -5.41
CA GLU A 267 5.11 -14.81 -4.54
C GLU A 267 6.29 -15.68 -4.09
N ALA A 268 6.04 -16.95 -3.79
CA ALA A 268 7.08 -17.93 -3.47
C ALA A 268 8.01 -18.19 -4.66
N ARG A 269 7.46 -18.28 -5.89
CA ARG A 269 8.24 -18.43 -7.13
C ARG A 269 9.15 -17.21 -7.39
N ALA A 270 8.69 -16.02 -7.02
CA ALA A 270 9.44 -14.78 -7.17
C ALA A 270 10.42 -14.49 -6.00
N TYR A 271 10.44 -15.32 -4.95
CA TYR A 271 11.33 -15.14 -3.81
C TYR A 271 12.74 -15.70 -4.09
N ARG A 272 13.49 -15.01 -4.96
CA ARG A 272 14.82 -15.42 -5.48
C ARG A 272 15.85 -14.30 -5.36
N TRP A 273 17.13 -14.66 -5.24
CA TRP A 273 18.25 -13.72 -5.11
C TRP A 273 18.49 -12.85 -6.34
N ASP A 274 18.30 -13.40 -7.54
CA ASP A 274 18.40 -12.63 -8.79
C ASP A 274 17.27 -11.60 -8.93
N LEU A 275 16.07 -11.92 -8.46
CA LEU A 275 14.97 -10.96 -8.38
C LEU A 275 15.15 -9.95 -7.24
N TRP A 276 15.82 -10.32 -6.15
CA TRP A 276 16.23 -9.36 -5.13
C TRP A 276 17.23 -8.36 -5.72
N ALA A 277 18.24 -8.84 -6.44
CA ALA A 277 19.20 -7.99 -7.15
C ALA A 277 18.49 -7.06 -8.15
N LEU A 278 17.50 -7.58 -8.90
CA LEU A 278 16.70 -6.79 -9.83
C LEU A 278 15.92 -5.69 -9.09
N ALA A 279 15.19 -6.06 -8.04
CA ALA A 279 14.44 -5.13 -7.21
C ALA A 279 15.36 -4.04 -6.63
N TYR A 280 16.53 -4.45 -6.14
CA TYR A 280 17.56 -3.56 -5.61
C TYR A 280 18.07 -2.60 -6.69
N LEU A 281 18.39 -3.05 -7.90
CA LEU A 281 18.89 -2.16 -8.95
C LEU A 281 17.83 -1.17 -9.44
N LEU A 282 16.59 -1.64 -9.63
CA LEU A 282 15.47 -0.81 -10.07
C LEU A 282 15.11 0.27 -9.04
N GLN A 283 15.15 -0.09 -7.75
CA GLN A 283 14.79 0.80 -6.65
C GLN A 283 16.01 1.49 -6.02
N GLY A 284 17.23 1.14 -6.48
CA GLY A 284 18.56 1.45 -5.92
C GLY A 284 18.67 1.30 -4.41
N GLY A 285 18.22 0.16 -3.91
CA GLY A 285 18.06 -0.24 -2.52
C GLY A 285 16.92 -1.27 -2.41
N CYS A 286 16.99 -2.22 -1.47
CA CYS A 286 15.90 -3.15 -1.22
C CYS A 286 15.99 -3.74 0.20
N SER A 287 14.96 -3.52 1.03
CA SER A 287 14.74 -4.24 2.28
C SER A 287 13.87 -5.48 2.06
N ASP A 288 13.67 -6.30 3.10
CA ASP A 288 12.74 -7.44 3.05
C ASP A 288 11.31 -6.99 2.69
N ASP A 289 10.85 -5.88 3.28
CA ASP A 289 9.52 -5.33 3.04
C ASP A 289 9.42 -4.78 1.61
N ALA A 290 10.42 -4.02 1.15
CA ALA A 290 10.48 -3.53 -0.22
C ALA A 290 10.55 -4.69 -1.24
N PHE A 291 11.17 -5.81 -0.89
CA PHE A 291 11.20 -6.99 -1.75
C PHE A 291 9.85 -7.73 -1.77
N ALA A 292 9.12 -7.76 -0.65
CA ALA A 292 7.75 -8.23 -0.65
C ALA A 292 6.90 -7.37 -1.60
N ASP A 293 6.93 -6.05 -1.44
CA ASP A 293 6.25 -5.09 -2.31
C ASP A 293 6.58 -5.30 -3.79
N PHE A 294 7.87 -5.46 -4.12
CA PHE A 294 8.32 -5.75 -5.48
C PHE A 294 7.68 -7.01 -6.07
N ARG A 295 7.59 -8.10 -5.32
CA ARG A 295 6.99 -9.36 -5.81
C ARG A 295 5.49 -9.21 -6.04
N GLY A 296 4.77 -8.53 -5.14
CA GLY A 296 3.36 -8.23 -5.31
C GLY A 296 3.11 -7.36 -6.53
N TRP A 297 3.90 -6.30 -6.69
CA TRP A 297 3.87 -5.42 -7.85
C TRP A 297 4.17 -6.15 -9.17
N LEU A 298 5.16 -7.06 -9.18
CA LEU A 298 5.51 -7.84 -10.37
C LEU A 298 4.33 -8.71 -10.83
N ILE A 299 3.57 -9.29 -9.89
CA ILE A 299 2.33 -10.03 -10.19
C ILE A 299 1.27 -9.07 -10.78
N LEU A 300 1.17 -7.84 -10.26
CA LEU A 300 0.25 -6.83 -10.79
C LEU A 300 0.63 -6.35 -12.20
N GLN A 301 1.85 -6.64 -12.67
CA GLN A 301 2.23 -6.45 -14.07
C GLN A 301 1.65 -7.51 -15.02
N GLY A 302 0.92 -8.49 -14.51
CA GLY A 302 0.31 -9.54 -15.33
C GLY A 302 1.29 -10.65 -15.69
N ARG A 303 0.73 -11.72 -16.25
CA ARG A 303 1.37 -13.00 -16.51
C ARG A 303 2.58 -12.86 -17.40
N ASP A 304 2.44 -12.17 -18.53
CA ASP A 304 3.51 -12.10 -19.52
C ASP A 304 4.76 -11.43 -18.95
N VAL A 305 4.58 -10.33 -18.21
CA VAL A 305 5.68 -9.63 -17.54
C VAL A 305 6.25 -10.49 -16.43
N PHE A 306 5.39 -11.06 -15.58
CA PHE A 306 5.83 -11.91 -14.48
C PHE A 306 6.66 -13.10 -14.98
N GLU A 307 6.15 -13.87 -15.94
CA GLU A 307 6.82 -15.06 -16.48
C GLU A 307 8.10 -14.70 -17.24
N ALA A 308 8.11 -13.61 -18.03
CA ALA A 308 9.31 -13.14 -18.70
C ALA A 308 10.40 -12.74 -17.69
N THR A 309 10.03 -12.04 -16.61
CA THR A 309 10.96 -11.60 -15.57
C THR A 309 11.49 -12.77 -14.76
N ILE A 310 10.66 -13.79 -14.49
CA ILE A 310 11.09 -15.01 -13.79
C ILE A 310 12.08 -15.82 -14.64
N ALA A 311 11.90 -15.82 -15.97
CA ALA A 311 12.77 -16.51 -16.91
C ALA A 311 14.09 -15.78 -17.16
N ASP A 312 14.06 -14.45 -17.27
CA ASP A 312 15.24 -13.62 -17.53
C ASP A 312 15.16 -12.29 -16.74
N PRO A 313 15.59 -12.27 -15.45
CA PRO A 313 15.59 -11.05 -14.65
C PRO A 313 16.39 -9.91 -15.26
N ASP A 314 17.49 -10.22 -15.95
CA ASP A 314 18.36 -9.23 -16.60
C ASP A 314 17.75 -8.70 -17.92
N GLY A 315 16.69 -9.33 -18.42
CA GLY A 315 15.91 -8.89 -19.57
C GLY A 315 14.72 -8.00 -19.21
N PHE A 316 14.56 -7.61 -17.95
CA PHE A 316 13.42 -6.82 -17.48
C PHE A 316 13.30 -5.48 -18.24
N ASP A 317 12.08 -5.18 -18.72
CA ASP A 317 11.78 -3.89 -19.36
C ASP A 317 11.65 -2.80 -18.29
N VAL A 318 12.75 -2.08 -18.08
CA VAL A 318 12.86 -1.00 -17.09
C VAL A 318 11.81 0.10 -17.27
N SER A 319 11.22 0.25 -18.47
CA SER A 319 10.16 1.25 -18.72
C SER A 319 8.85 0.93 -17.99
N LEU A 320 8.66 -0.32 -17.56
CA LEU A 320 7.52 -0.76 -16.75
C LEU A 320 7.64 -0.27 -15.29
N HIS A 321 8.84 0.05 -14.82
CA HIS A 321 9.09 0.48 -13.45
C HIS A 321 9.14 2.01 -13.36
N GLN A 322 7.95 2.64 -13.18
CA GLN A 322 7.79 4.10 -13.12
C GLN A 322 7.62 4.65 -11.69
N GLY A 323 8.26 4.02 -10.70
CA GLY A 323 8.17 4.40 -9.29
C GLY A 323 8.31 3.17 -8.38
N VAL A 324 8.04 3.34 -7.08
CA VAL A 324 8.15 2.23 -6.12
C VAL A 324 7.09 1.17 -6.41
N ALA A 325 7.51 -0.09 -6.38
CA ALA A 325 6.60 -1.22 -6.39
C ALA A 325 5.68 -1.13 -5.17
N SER A 326 4.37 -1.10 -5.36
CA SER A 326 3.40 -1.00 -4.26
C SER A 326 2.10 -1.72 -4.62
N GLY A 327 1.23 -1.91 -3.63
CA GLY A 327 -0.08 -2.54 -3.78
C GLY A 327 -0.14 -4.01 -3.32
N ILE A 328 0.94 -4.56 -2.74
CA ILE A 328 0.91 -5.94 -2.22
C ILE A 328 -0.14 -6.12 -1.13
N ASN A 329 -0.29 -5.14 -0.23
CA ASN A 329 -1.24 -5.23 0.88
C ASN A 329 -2.67 -5.34 0.37
N GLY A 330 -3.07 -4.48 -0.58
CA GLY A 330 -4.39 -4.58 -1.19
C GLY A 330 -4.59 -5.87 -2.01
N LEU A 331 -3.53 -6.40 -2.64
CA LEU A 331 -3.57 -7.69 -3.31
C LEU A 331 -3.74 -8.86 -2.32
N HIS A 332 -3.08 -8.82 -1.16
CA HIS A 332 -3.21 -9.81 -0.08
C HIS A 332 -4.58 -9.76 0.59
N ASP A 333 -5.15 -8.56 0.73
CA ASP A 333 -6.46 -8.35 1.35
C ASP A 333 -7.62 -8.75 0.44
N ALA A 334 -7.40 -8.83 -0.87
CA ALA A 334 -8.46 -9.06 -1.84
C ALA A 334 -9.26 -10.35 -1.59
N ALA A 335 -8.59 -11.48 -1.34
CA ALA A 335 -9.26 -12.75 -1.09
C ALA A 335 -9.96 -12.82 0.29
N PRO A 336 -9.34 -12.42 1.42
CA PRO A 336 -10.03 -12.27 2.69
C PRO A 336 -11.29 -11.40 2.60
N LEU A 337 -11.20 -10.23 1.96
CA LEU A 337 -12.31 -9.30 1.78
C LEU A 337 -13.42 -9.94 0.93
N ALA A 338 -13.07 -10.49 -0.23
CA ALA A 338 -14.03 -11.16 -1.11
C ALA A 338 -14.72 -12.35 -0.44
N TYR A 339 -13.98 -13.13 0.35
CA TYR A 339 -14.52 -14.27 1.08
C TYR A 339 -15.55 -13.80 2.11
N GLU A 340 -15.23 -12.74 2.85
CA GLU A 340 -16.14 -12.13 3.81
C GLU A 340 -17.39 -11.57 3.11
N MET A 341 -17.22 -10.83 2.00
CA MET A 341 -18.34 -10.36 1.16
C MET A 341 -19.24 -11.51 0.70
N ARG A 342 -18.65 -12.67 0.39
CA ARG A 342 -19.37 -13.86 -0.11
C ARG A 342 -20.03 -14.69 0.99
N GLN A 343 -19.39 -14.84 2.14
CA GLN A 343 -19.78 -15.81 3.18
C GLN A 343 -20.30 -15.14 4.46
N GLY A 344 -20.13 -13.82 4.60
CA GLY A 344 -20.44 -13.10 5.84
C GLY A 344 -19.61 -13.55 7.04
N THR A 345 -18.48 -14.23 6.80
CA THR A 345 -17.56 -14.75 7.84
C THR A 345 -16.12 -14.60 7.38
N ALA A 346 -15.20 -14.42 8.34
CA ALA A 346 -13.79 -14.26 8.05
C ALA A 346 -13.20 -15.51 7.37
N MET A 347 -12.32 -15.29 6.39
CA MET A 347 -11.53 -16.37 5.81
C MET A 347 -10.54 -16.89 6.85
N LYS A 348 -10.41 -18.23 6.95
CA LYS A 348 -9.35 -18.81 7.78
C LYS A 348 -7.99 -18.48 7.12
N PRO A 349 -7.01 -17.94 7.87
CA PRO A 349 -5.68 -17.69 7.33
C PRO A 349 -5.06 -18.97 6.77
N VAL A 350 -4.36 -18.85 5.65
CA VAL A 350 -3.50 -19.92 5.15
C VAL A 350 -2.22 -19.91 6.00
N PRO A 351 -1.80 -21.06 6.58
CA PRO A 351 -0.56 -21.11 7.36
C PRO A 351 0.62 -20.64 6.52
N LEU A 352 1.34 -19.61 7.01
CA LEU A 352 2.57 -19.14 6.41
C LEU A 352 3.65 -20.21 6.58
N LYS A 353 4.26 -20.64 5.46
CA LYS A 353 5.46 -21.46 5.50
C LYS A 353 6.66 -20.52 5.52
N LEU A 354 7.58 -20.69 6.47
CA LEU A 354 8.84 -19.97 6.43
C LEU A 354 9.58 -20.38 5.15
N MET A 355 9.93 -19.40 4.33
CA MET A 355 10.66 -19.61 3.07
C MET A 355 12.02 -18.95 3.18
N ASN A 356 13.02 -19.57 2.55
CA ASN A 356 14.32 -18.95 2.32
C ASN A 356 14.34 -18.41 0.89
N VAL A 357 15.09 -17.34 0.66
CA VAL A 357 15.33 -16.81 -0.68
C VAL A 357 15.98 -17.91 -1.52
N ALA A 358 15.38 -18.22 -2.67
CA ALA A 358 15.84 -19.29 -3.55
C ALA A 358 16.98 -18.83 -4.46
N GLY A 359 17.75 -19.79 -4.97
CA GLY A 359 18.90 -19.55 -5.84
C GLY A 359 20.20 -19.27 -5.07
N PRO A 360 21.31 -19.05 -5.79
CA PRO A 360 22.57 -18.67 -5.17
C PRO A 360 22.46 -17.28 -4.56
N GLU A 361 22.98 -17.12 -3.35
CA GLU A 361 23.12 -15.80 -2.72
C GLU A 361 24.05 -14.92 -3.55
N ILE A 362 23.66 -13.65 -3.71
CA ILE A 362 24.42 -12.65 -4.46
C ILE A 362 24.71 -11.51 -3.49
N ALA A 363 25.98 -11.17 -3.32
CA ALA A 363 26.37 -10.03 -2.50
C ALA A 363 25.93 -8.72 -3.19
N GLU A 364 25.65 -7.69 -2.39
CA GLU A 364 25.16 -6.41 -2.91
C GLU A 364 26.14 -5.78 -3.92
N GLU A 365 27.45 -5.89 -3.67
CA GLU A 365 28.49 -5.45 -4.61
C GLU A 365 28.46 -6.17 -5.98
N ASP A 366 27.86 -7.35 -6.05
CA ASP A 366 27.81 -8.19 -7.24
C ASP A 366 26.49 -8.04 -8.02
N PHE A 367 25.49 -7.30 -7.52
CA PHE A 367 24.19 -7.15 -8.20
C PHE A 367 24.32 -6.59 -9.61
N ALA A 368 25.14 -5.56 -9.81
CA ALA A 368 25.36 -4.97 -11.13
C ALA A 368 26.05 -5.94 -12.10
N SER A 369 26.96 -6.78 -11.59
CA SER A 369 27.65 -7.82 -12.37
C SER A 369 26.72 -9.00 -12.69
N ALA A 370 25.79 -9.32 -11.79
CA ALA A 370 24.80 -10.38 -11.98
C ALA A 370 23.70 -9.99 -12.99
N LEU A 371 23.38 -8.70 -13.10
CA LEU A 371 22.36 -8.15 -14.00
C LEU A 371 22.93 -7.01 -14.86
N PRO A 372 23.87 -7.30 -15.77
CA PRO A 372 24.63 -6.28 -16.50
C PRO A 372 23.78 -5.46 -17.49
N ARG A 373 22.71 -6.02 -18.08
CA ARG A 373 21.82 -5.25 -18.97
C ARG A 373 21.01 -4.24 -18.17
N ILE A 374 20.49 -4.64 -17.02
CA ILE A 374 19.75 -3.74 -16.12
C ILE A 374 20.67 -2.66 -15.57
N ALA A 375 21.84 -3.02 -15.07
CA ALA A 375 22.82 -2.06 -14.57
C ALA A 375 23.17 -0.99 -15.62
N GLY A 376 23.45 -1.41 -16.86
CA GLY A 376 23.77 -0.49 -17.96
C GLY A 376 22.61 0.42 -18.42
N LEU A 377 21.36 0.10 -18.04
CA LEU A 377 20.19 0.96 -18.26
C LEU A 377 19.97 1.93 -17.09
N MET A 378 20.36 1.57 -15.87
CA MET A 378 20.20 2.42 -14.67
C MET A 378 21.33 3.45 -14.49
N GLU A 379 22.48 3.25 -15.15
CA GLU A 379 23.62 4.20 -15.12
C GLU A 379 23.49 5.38 -16.11
N ARG A 380 22.45 5.41 -16.94
CA ARG A 380 22.16 6.49 -17.91
C ARG A 380 21.10 7.43 -17.39
#